data_AF-A0A836I9Y2-F1
#
_entry.id   AF-A0A836I9Y2-F1
#
_cell.length_a   1.000
_cell.length_b   1.000
_cell.length_c   1.000
_cell.angle_alpha   90.00
_cell.angle_beta   90.00
_cell.angle_gamma   90.00
#
_symmetry.space_group_name_H-M   'P 1'
#
loop_
_entity.id
_entity.type
_entity.pdbx_description
1 polymer ?
#
loop_
_entity_poly.entity_id
_entity_poly.type
_entity_poly.pdbx_seq_one_letter_code
_entity_poly.pdbx_strand_id
1 'polypeptide(L)' 'MIAGMDSYVERVQHKLGCRFCRGCNVFEIQSRCVLESLIHFNAATQARYAALSQLNGLVPIVGPEVWEGTHGPDM' A
#
# COMPACT_ATOMS: atom_id res chain seq x y z
N MET A 1 0.66 -4.24 -5.85
CA MET A 1 0.22 -2.93 -6.35
C MET A 1 -1.11 -2.62 -5.72
N ILE A 2 -1.30 -1.39 -5.20
CA ILE A 2 -2.61 -0.93 -4.76
C ILE A 2 -3.45 -0.62 -6.01
N ALA A 3 -4.50 -1.40 -6.23
CA ALA A 3 -5.46 -1.16 -7.29
C ALA A 3 -6.48 -0.07 -6.92
N GLY A 4 -7.17 0.48 -7.91
CA GLY A 4 -8.28 1.42 -7.70
C GLY A 4 -7.88 2.86 -7.40
N MET A 5 -6.69 3.28 -7.86
CA MET A 5 -6.22 4.67 -7.71
C MET A 5 -6.99 5.67 -8.57
N ASP A 6 -7.55 5.25 -9.70
CA ASP A 6 -8.17 6.14 -10.69
C ASP A 6 -9.34 6.96 -10.12
N SER A 7 -10.20 6.34 -9.32
CA SER A 7 -11.31 7.02 -8.63
C SER A 7 -11.06 7.24 -7.14
N TYR A 8 -9.81 7.15 -6.67
CA TYR A 8 -9.51 7.22 -5.24
C TYR A 8 -9.88 8.58 -4.62
N VAL A 9 -9.55 9.68 -5.29
CA VAL A 9 -9.83 11.04 -4.78
C VAL A 9 -11.32 11.27 -4.59
N GLU A 10 -12.13 10.87 -5.57
CA GLU A 10 -13.60 10.97 -5.49
C GLU A 10 -14.14 10.19 -4.29
N ARG A 11 -13.66 8.96 -4.05
CA ARG A 11 -14.07 8.16 -2.90
C ARG A 11 -13.69 8.80 -1.57
N VAL A 12 -12.52 9.40 -1.48
CA VAL A 12 -12.04 10.04 -0.26
C VAL A 12 -12.83 11.32 0.06
N GLN A 13 -13.27 12.06 -0.95
CA GLN A 13 -14.11 13.24 -0.74
C GLN A 13 -15.49 12.88 -0.17
N HIS A 14 -16.02 11.70 -0.50
CA HIS A 14 -17.27 11.16 0.06
C HIS A 14 -17.07 10.41 1.39
N LYS A 15 -16.01 10.71 2.15
CA LYS A 15 -15.77 10.11 3.47
C LYS A 15 -16.94 10.47 4.41
N LEU A 16 -17.74 9.47 4.79
CA LEU A 16 -18.89 9.58 5.72
C LEU A 16 -18.43 9.78 7.18
N GLY A 17 -17.58 10.77 7.43
CA GLY A 17 -16.98 11.03 8.73
C GLY A 17 -15.69 10.27 9.03
N CYS A 18 -15.16 9.46 8.10
CA CYS A 18 -13.88 8.78 8.30
C CYS A 18 -12.73 9.78 8.53
N ARG A 19 -11.75 9.39 9.36
CA ARG A 19 -10.56 10.20 9.70
C ARG A 19 -9.24 9.54 9.28
N PHE A 20 -9.28 8.26 8.96
CA PHE A 20 -8.13 7.49 8.47
C PHE A 20 -8.56 6.55 7.34
N CYS A 21 -7.59 6.04 6.60
CA CYS A 21 -7.76 5.02 5.58
C CYS A 21 -6.57 4.05 5.61
N ARG A 22 -6.77 2.82 5.13
CA ARG A 22 -5.72 1.79 5.06
C ARG A 22 -5.47 1.39 3.61
N GLY A 23 -4.19 1.35 3.23
CA GLY A 23 -3.73 0.83 1.94
C GLY A 23 -2.66 -0.24 2.15
N CYS A 24 -2.92 -1.46 1.71
CA CYS A 24 -2.02 -2.60 1.86
C CYS A 24 -1.48 -3.06 0.49
N ASN A 25 -0.16 -3.16 0.38
CA ASN A 25 0.50 -3.91 -0.68
C ASN A 25 0.93 -5.25 -0.11
N VAL A 26 0.78 -6.32 -0.88
CA VAL A 26 1.30 -7.64 -0.52
C VAL A 26 2.52 -7.94 -1.37
N PHE A 27 3.62 -8.31 -0.71
CA PHE A 27 4.84 -8.81 -1.31
C PHE A 27 4.92 -10.32 -1.12
N GLU A 28 5.03 -11.05 -2.21
CA GLU A 28 5.34 -12.48 -2.18
C GLU A 28 6.85 -12.65 -2.36
N ILE A 29 7.49 -13.35 -1.43
CA ILE A 29 8.90 -13.72 -1.58
C ILE A 29 8.95 -14.96 -2.49
N GLN A 30 9.66 -14.86 -3.61
CA GLN A 30 9.90 -15.97 -4.53
C GLN A 30 11.40 -16.25 -4.60
N SER A 31 11.82 -17.51 -4.50
CA SER A 31 13.26 -17.87 -4.55
C SER A 31 14.14 -17.04 -3.59
N ARG A 32 13.63 -16.77 -2.37
CA ARG A 32 14.30 -15.97 -1.32
C ARG A 32 14.49 -14.48 -1.65
N CYS A 33 13.84 -13.95 -2.68
CA CYS A 33 13.98 -12.54 -3.05
C CYS A 33 12.63 -11.94 -3.47
N VAL A 34 12.51 -10.63 -3.33
CA VAL A 34 11.47 -9.83 -3.97
C VAL A 34 12.16 -8.98 -5.03
N LEU A 35 11.61 -8.94 -6.23
CA LEU A 35 12.14 -8.11 -7.31
C LEU A 35 12.23 -6.64 -6.86
N GLU A 36 13.43 -6.06 -6.94
CA GLU A 36 13.70 -4.66 -6.57
C GLU A 36 12.77 -3.67 -7.30
N SER A 37 12.53 -3.92 -8.59
CA SER A 37 11.58 -3.14 -9.39
C SER A 37 10.17 -3.16 -8.81
N LEU A 38 9.73 -4.30 -8.27
CA LEU A 38 8.42 -4.47 -7.63
C LEU A 38 8.37 -3.75 -6.28
N ILE A 39 9.47 -3.73 -5.53
CA ILE A 39 9.61 -2.96 -4.29
C ILE A 39 9.43 -1.47 -4.58
N HIS A 40 10.22 -0.91 -5.49
CA HIS A 40 10.11 0.51 -5.87
C HIS A 40 8.73 0.86 -6.42
N PHE A 41 8.18 0.00 -7.27
CA PHE A 41 6.87 0.23 -7.86
C PHE A 41 5.75 0.28 -6.81
N ASN A 42 5.73 -0.68 -5.88
CA ASN A 42 4.75 -0.72 -4.80
C ASN A 42 4.94 0.44 -3.82
N ALA A 43 6.17 0.77 -3.46
CA ALA A 43 6.49 1.90 -2.58
C ALA A 43 6.03 3.23 -3.19
N ALA A 44 6.31 3.47 -4.48
CA ALA A 44 5.86 4.67 -5.18
C ALA A 44 4.33 4.77 -5.23
N THR A 45 3.65 3.65 -5.49
CA THR A 45 2.18 3.61 -5.50
C THR A 45 1.59 3.91 -4.11
N GLN A 46 2.21 3.38 -3.06
CA GLN A 46 1.75 3.59 -1.68
C GLN A 46 2.01 5.02 -1.19
N ALA A 47 3.12 5.62 -1.62
CA ALA A 47 3.41 7.03 -1.37
C ALA A 47 2.37 7.94 -2.04
N ARG A 48 1.97 7.65 -3.29
CA ARG A 48 0.89 8.38 -3.98
C ARG A 48 -0.44 8.26 -3.24
N TYR A 49 -0.82 7.05 -2.82
CA TYR A 49 -1.99 6.82 -1.99
C TYR A 49 -1.96 7.67 -0.71
N ALA A 50 -0.84 7.64 0.02
CA ALA A 50 -0.68 8.37 1.28
C ALA A 50 -0.78 9.89 1.07
N ALA A 51 -0.10 10.43 0.05
CA ALA A 51 -0.16 11.86 -0.27
C ALA A 51 -1.59 12.31 -0.60
N LEU A 52 -2.30 11.56 -1.45
CA LEU A 52 -3.70 11.87 -1.80
C LEU A 52 -4.64 11.75 -0.59
N SER A 53 -4.39 10.80 0.31
CA SER A 53 -5.14 10.67 1.57
C SER A 53 -5.00 11.93 2.43
N GLN A 54 -3.75 12.36 2.64
CA GLN A 54 -3.40 13.50 3.48
C GLN A 54 -3.95 14.81 2.92
N LEU A 55 -3.84 15.02 1.61
CA LEU A 55 -4.37 16.20 0.93
C LEU A 55 -5.89 16.33 1.09
N ASN A 56 -6.60 15.22 1.28
CA ASN A 56 -8.03 15.22 1.53
C ASN A 56 -8.37 15.04 3.02
N GLY A 57 -7.41 15.21 3.94
CA GLY A 57 -7.65 15.18 5.38
C GLY A 57 -7.98 13.81 5.95
N LEU A 58 -7.41 12.74 5.40
CA LEU A 58 -7.38 11.40 6.01
C LEU A 58 -5.95 11.07 6.44
N VAL A 59 -5.81 10.41 7.59
CA VAL A 59 -4.55 9.78 8.01
C VAL A 59 -4.36 8.45 7.27
N PRO A 60 -3.35 8.28 6.40
CA PRO A 60 -3.10 7.02 5.72
C PRO A 60 -2.33 6.04 6.60
N ILE A 61 -2.85 4.81 6.71
CA ILE A 61 -2.13 3.66 7.24
C ILE A 61 -1.49 2.93 6.07
N VAL A 62 -0.16 2.96 6.04
CA VAL A 62 0.70 2.32 5.04
C VAL A 62 1.07 0.93 5.54
N GLY A 63 0.55 -0.12 4.90
CA GLY A 63 0.93 -1.51 5.19
C GLY A 63 1.70 -2.14 4.02
N PRO A 64 3.03 -2.27 4.09
CA PRO A 64 3.79 -3.17 3.22
C PRO A 64 3.77 -4.56 3.84
N GLU A 65 2.78 -5.37 3.48
CA GLU A 65 2.62 -6.72 4.00
C GLU A 65 3.51 -7.69 3.22
N VAL A 66 4.29 -8.49 3.94
CA VAL A 66 5.14 -9.53 3.36
C VAL A 66 4.49 -10.86 3.67
N TRP A 67 4.15 -11.62 2.62
CA TRP A 67 3.59 -12.95 2.77
C TRP A 67 4.72 -13.97 2.90
N GLU A 68 4.84 -14.57 4.10
CA GLU A 68 5.66 -15.76 4.30
C GLU A 68 4.98 -16.96 3.64
N GLY A 69 5.69 -17.55 2.69
CA GLY A 69 5.35 -18.78 2.01
C GLY A 69 6.05 -19.92 2.75
N THR A 70 6.91 -20.67 2.07
CA THR A 70 7.70 -21.76 2.66
C THR A 70 9.07 -21.33 3.20
N HIS A 71 9.40 -20.04 3.13
CA HIS A 71 10.61 -19.49 3.72
C HIS A 71 10.40 -19.26 5.22
N GLY A 72 11.39 -19.64 6.02
CA GLY A 72 11.43 -19.33 7.45
C GLY A 72 12.37 -18.17 7.74
N PRO A 73 12.38 -17.66 8.98
CA PRO A 73 13.30 -16.62 9.38
C PRO A 73 14.76 -17.10 9.26
N ASP A 74 15.63 -16.24 8.75
CA ASP A 74 17.08 -16.43 8.86
C ASP A 74 17.47 -16.24 10.34
N MET A 75 18.10 -17.25 10.94
CA MET A 75 18.55 -17.28 12.35
C MET A 75 20.03 -16.92 12.47
#